data_AF-A0ABD2CVM9-F1
#
_entry.id   AF-A0ABD2CVM9-F1
#
_cell.length_a   1.000
_cell.length_b   1.000
_cell.length_c   1.000
_cell.angle_alpha   90.00
_cell.angle_beta   90.00
_cell.angle_gamma   90.00
#
_symmetry.space_group_name_H-M   'P 1'
#
loop_
_entity.id
_entity.type
_entity.pdbx_description
1 polymer ?
#
loop_
_entity_poly.entity_id
_entity_poly.type
_entity_poly.pdbx_seq_one_letter_code
_entity_poly.pdbx_strand_id
1 'polypeptide(L)'
;MVRIDILIKFVDFKLLEIWPNTYLFTKSVTKNIVKKHANWIPIGIFHPEMIYTREPIGRWFDNKFGSIEITACILMRLTRIHHCDQSVKVNFVSEDLATNELIVTT
;
A
#
# COMPACT_ATOMS: atom_id res chain seq x y z
N MET A 1 -20.47 -4.86 16.86
CA MET A 1 -19.54 -3.74 17.06
C MET A 1 -18.22 -4.32 17.54
N VAL A 2 -17.27 -4.56 16.63
CA VAL A 2 -15.94 -5.10 16.99
C VAL A 2 -15.22 -4.03 17.80
N ARG A 3 -14.81 -4.35 19.05
CA ARG A 3 -14.13 -3.40 19.94
C ARG A 3 -12.75 -3.06 19.37
N ILE A 4 -12.65 -1.91 18.71
CA ILE A 4 -11.42 -1.34 18.14
C ILE A 4 -10.33 -1.18 19.22
N ASP A 5 -10.73 -0.95 20.47
CA ASP A 5 -9.83 -0.78 21.63
C ASP A 5 -8.94 -2.01 21.90
N ILE A 6 -9.41 -3.22 21.55
CA ILE A 6 -8.63 -4.46 21.69
C ILE A 6 -7.58 -4.56 20.58
N LEU A 7 -7.90 -4.11 19.36
CA LEU A 7 -6.96 -4.11 18.24
C LEU A 7 -5.83 -3.10 18.47
N ILE A 8 -6.12 -1.91 19.01
CA ILE A 8 -5.11 -0.89 19.29
C ILE A 8 -4.12 -1.36 20.38
N LYS A 9 -4.60 -2.08 21.41
CA LYS A 9 -3.72 -2.71 22.41
C LYS A 9 -2.84 -3.83 21.87
N PHE A 10 -3.22 -4.44 20.74
CA PHE A 10 -2.44 -5.49 20.09
C PHE A 10 -1.37 -4.96 19.12
N VAL A 11 -1.36 -3.66 18.79
CA VAL A 11 -0.30 -2.97 18.02
C VAL A 11 0.99 -2.82 18.86
N ASP A 12 1.37 -3.91 19.51
CA ASP A 12 2.63 -4.11 20.20
C ASP A 12 3.76 -4.28 19.18
N PHE A 13 5.01 -4.09 19.63
CA PHE A 13 6.23 -4.38 18.84
C PHE A 13 6.19 -5.76 18.16
N LYS A 14 5.53 -6.76 18.76
CA LYS A 14 5.35 -8.10 18.20
C LYS A 14 4.65 -8.12 16.84
N LEU A 15 3.74 -7.19 16.56
CA LEU A 15 3.11 -7.13 15.24
C LEU A 15 4.07 -6.62 14.17
N LEU A 16 4.99 -5.72 14.54
CA LEU A 16 6.01 -5.17 13.66
C LEU A 16 7.17 -6.16 13.41
N GLU A 17 7.34 -7.19 14.24
CA GLU A 17 8.26 -8.30 13.98
C GLU A 17 7.82 -9.18 12.79
N ILE A 18 6.50 -9.28 12.56
CA ILE A 18 5.93 -10.15 11.53
C ILE A 18 5.55 -9.34 10.29
N TRP A 19 5.03 -8.13 10.48
CA TRP A 19 4.56 -7.26 9.39
C TRP A 19 5.42 -6.00 9.32
N PRO A 20 5.97 -5.64 8.14
CA PRO A 20 6.87 -4.49 7.98
C PRO A 20 6.28 -3.16 8.45
N ASN A 21 4.94 -3.03 8.42
CA ASN A 21 4.23 -1.89 8.93
C ASN A 21 2.77 -2.24 9.27
N THR A 22 2.13 -1.36 10.04
CA THR A 22 0.73 -1.50 10.46
C THR A 22 -0.25 -1.43 9.28
N TYR A 23 0.13 -0.81 8.17
CA TYR A 23 -0.67 -0.73 6.94
C TYR A 23 -0.82 -2.10 6.27
N LEU A 24 0.29 -2.82 6.07
CA LEU A 24 0.31 -4.17 5.50
C LEU A 24 -0.45 -5.15 6.39
N PHE A 25 -0.27 -5.05 7.71
CA PHE A 25 -1.06 -5.82 8.66
C PHE A 25 -2.57 -5.58 8.47
N THR A 26 -3.00 -4.31 8.46
CA THR A 26 -4.41 -3.95 8.31
C THR A 26 -4.97 -4.46 6.98
N LYS A 27 -4.26 -4.29 5.86
CA LYS A 27 -4.67 -4.80 4.55
C LYS A 27 -4.81 -6.33 4.53
N SER A 28 -3.87 -7.05 5.15
CA SER A 28 -3.93 -8.51 5.28
C SER A 28 -5.12 -8.98 6.11
N VAL A 29 -5.40 -8.31 7.23
CA VAL A 29 -6.58 -8.59 8.05
C VAL A 29 -7.87 -8.36 7.27
N THR A 30 -7.98 -7.24 6.54
CA THR A 30 -9.15 -6.94 5.69
C THR A 30 -9.36 -8.02 4.63
N LYS A 31 -8.32 -8.44 3.90
CA LYS A 31 -8.45 -9.52 2.90
C LYS A 31 -9.01 -10.81 3.51
N ASN A 32 -8.56 -11.16 4.72
CA ASN A 32 -9.05 -12.34 5.44
C ASN A 32 -10.53 -12.20 5.85
N ILE A 33 -10.94 -11.01 6.33
CA ILE A 33 -12.35 -10.75 6.67
C ILE A 33 -13.22 -10.84 5.41
N VAL A 34 -12.82 -10.21 4.32
CA VAL A 34 -13.55 -10.26 3.04
C VAL A 34 -13.71 -11.70 2.57
N LYS A 35 -12.64 -12.51 2.61
CA LYS A 35 -12.69 -13.93 2.24
C LYS A 35 -13.70 -14.73 3.08
N LYS A 36 -13.86 -14.41 4.37
CA LYS A 36 -14.84 -15.07 5.25
C LYS A 36 -16.29 -14.70 4.95
N HIS A 37 -16.53 -13.51 4.39
CA HIS A 37 -17.87 -12.99 4.11
C HIS A 37 -18.23 -12.97 2.61
N ALA A 38 -17.34 -13.44 1.73
CA ALA A 38 -17.49 -13.41 0.28
C ALA A 38 -18.69 -14.21 -0.27
N ASN A 39 -19.25 -15.14 0.51
CA ASN A 39 -20.34 -16.01 0.04
C ASN A 39 -21.70 -15.30 -0.14
N TRP A 40 -21.84 -14.05 0.33
CA TRP A 40 -23.15 -13.39 0.45
C TRP A 40 -23.30 -12.19 -0.50
N ILE A 41 -22.21 -11.73 -1.13
CA ILE A 41 -22.17 -10.52 -1.96
C ILE A 41 -21.12 -10.76 -3.06
N PRO A 42 -21.36 -10.40 -4.34
CA PRO A 42 -20.31 -10.42 -5.35
C PRO A 42 -19.20 -9.43 -4.97
N ILE A 43 -18.04 -9.95 -4.55
CA ILE A 43 -16.89 -9.14 -4.11
C ILE A 43 -15.64 -9.56 -4.88
N GLY A 44 -15.02 -8.60 -5.57
CA GLY A 44 -13.65 -8.70 -6.11
C GLY A 44 -12.65 -8.03 -5.17
N ILE A 45 -11.44 -8.59 -5.04
CA ILE A 45 -10.32 -7.97 -4.32
C ILE A 45 -9.26 -7.57 -5.34
N PHE A 46 -9.18 -6.27 -5.65
CA PHE A 46 -8.08 -5.70 -6.41
C PHE A 46 -6.92 -5.34 -5.48
N HIS A 47 -5.71 -5.80 -5.80
CA HIS A 47 -4.51 -5.53 -5.00
C HIS A 47 -3.38 -5.00 -5.90
N PRO A 48 -3.32 -3.68 -6.13
CA PRO A 48 -2.25 -3.09 -6.91
C PRO A 48 -0.94 -3.08 -6.13
N GLU A 49 0.16 -3.01 -6.88
CA GLU A 49 1.50 -2.76 -6.35
C GLU A 49 1.70 -1.25 -6.07
N MET A 50 2.95 -0.79 -5.90
CA MET A 50 3.19 0.64 -5.72
C MET A 50 2.87 1.41 -7.00
N ILE A 51 1.88 2.29 -6.92
CA ILE A 51 1.44 3.07 -8.08
C ILE A 51 2.41 4.23 -8.29
N TYR A 52 2.78 4.46 -9.55
CA TYR A 52 3.49 5.66 -9.99
C TYR A 52 2.78 6.28 -11.20
N THR A 53 2.93 7.60 -11.37
CA THR A 53 2.37 8.30 -12.54
C THR A 53 3.30 8.19 -13.73
N ARG A 54 2.74 7.85 -14.89
CA ARG A 54 3.44 7.83 -16.18
C ARG A 54 2.95 8.95 -17.11
N GLU A 55 1.69 9.38 -16.97
CA GLU A 55 1.12 10.45 -17.78
C GLU A 55 1.62 11.84 -17.37
N PRO A 56 1.83 12.77 -18.32
CA PRO A 56 2.34 14.11 -18.06
C PRO A 56 1.32 15.05 -17.38
N ILE A 57 0.16 14.55 -16.95
CA ILE A 57 -0.83 15.35 -16.23
C ILE A 57 -0.34 15.53 -14.79
N GLY A 58 0.42 16.61 -14.57
CA GLY A 58 1.24 16.86 -13.38
C GLY A 58 0.53 17.05 -12.03
N ARG A 59 -0.66 16.46 -11.81
CA ARG A 59 -1.44 16.60 -10.56
C ARG A 59 -2.16 15.33 -10.11
N TRP A 60 -1.89 14.18 -10.70
CA TRP A 60 -2.51 12.93 -10.23
C TRP A 60 -2.07 12.59 -8.79
N PHE A 61 -0.79 12.84 -8.48
CA PHE A 61 -0.27 12.72 -7.13
C PHE A 61 -0.18 14.09 -6.45
N ASP A 62 -1.30 14.58 -5.92
CA ASP A 62 -1.27 15.64 -4.89
C ASP A 62 -0.80 15.10 -3.52
N ASN A 63 -0.61 13.78 -3.42
CA ASN A 63 -0.12 13.11 -2.24
C ASN A 63 1.42 13.03 -2.23
N LYS A 64 2.05 13.70 -1.26
CA LYS A 64 3.50 13.68 -1.03
C LYS A 64 3.95 12.60 -0.04
N PHE A 65 3.36 11.40 -0.07
CA PHE A 65 3.77 10.30 0.80
C PHE A 65 4.47 9.18 0.03
N GLY A 66 5.39 8.49 0.70
CA GLY A 66 5.99 7.25 0.20
C GLY A 66 7.11 7.48 -0.81
N SER A 67 7.09 6.73 -1.93
CA SER A 67 8.15 6.73 -2.93
C SER A 67 8.36 8.08 -3.62
N ILE A 68 7.29 8.87 -3.79
CA ILE A 68 7.34 10.20 -4.41
C ILE A 68 8.10 11.18 -3.52
N GLU A 69 7.83 11.15 -2.22
CA GLU A 69 8.53 12.00 -1.24
C GLU A 69 10.02 11.66 -1.17
N ILE A 70 10.34 10.37 -1.10
CA ILE A 70 11.73 9.89 -1.09
C ILE A 70 12.45 10.34 -2.37
N THR A 71 11.81 10.16 -3.53
CA THR A 71 12.38 10.59 -4.82
C THR A 71 12.61 12.10 -4.87
N ALA A 72 11.63 12.89 -4.42
CA ALA A 72 11.76 14.35 -4.35
C ALA A 72 12.88 14.78 -3.41
N CYS A 73 12.99 14.16 -2.23
CA CYS A 73 14.06 14.44 -1.26
C CYS A 73 15.44 14.06 -1.78
N ILE A 74 15.57 12.98 -2.55
CA ILE A 74 16.82 12.61 -3.23
C ILE A 74 17.17 13.64 -4.31
N LEU A 75 16.20 14.03 -5.15
CA LEU A 75 16.42 15.01 -6.23
C LEU A 75 16.79 16.39 -5.70
N MET A 76 16.17 16.81 -4.58
CA MET A 76 16.51 18.05 -3.88
C MET A 76 17.78 17.93 -3.03
N ARG A 77 18.42 16.76 -2.98
CA ARG A 77 19.61 16.44 -2.16
C ARG A 77 19.40 16.64 -0.65
N LEU A 78 18.16 16.51 -0.18
CA LEU A 78 17.81 16.56 1.24
C LEU A 78 18.13 15.24 1.94
N THR A 79 18.02 14.12 1.23
CA THR A 79 18.37 12.79 1.75
C THR A 79 19.80 12.43 1.36
N ARG A 80 20.67 12.23 2.37
CA ARG A 80 22.07 11.79 2.17
C ARG A 80 22.24 10.27 2.24
N ILE A 81 21.43 9.59 3.05
CA ILE A 81 21.49 8.14 3.27
C ILE A 81 20.05 7.63 3.25
N HIS A 82 19.79 6.60 2.45
CA HIS A 82 18.51 5.88 2.44
C HIS A 82 18.80 4.41 2.76
N HIS A 83 18.23 3.90 3.86
CA HIS A 83 18.44 2.53 4.31
C HIS A 83 17.49 1.60 3.54
N CYS A 84 18.06 0.86 2.58
CA CYS A 84 17.34 -0.12 1.76
C CYS A 84 18.08 -1.45 1.76
N ASP A 85 17.31 -2.53 1.80
CA ASP A 85 17.83 -3.85 1.51
C ASP A 85 17.81 -4.09 -0.01
N GLN A 86 19.00 -4.27 -0.59
CA GLN A 86 19.17 -4.48 -2.04
C GLN A 86 18.65 -5.84 -2.51
N SER A 87 18.41 -6.78 -1.60
CA SER A 87 17.81 -8.08 -1.93
C SER A 87 16.30 -7.98 -2.18
N VAL A 88 15.66 -6.91 -1.71
CA VAL A 88 14.22 -6.68 -1.83
C VAL A 88 13.91 -6.03 -3.18
N LYS A 89 13.10 -6.70 -3.99
CA LYS A 89 12.58 -6.13 -5.24
C LYS A 89 11.33 -5.31 -4.94
N VAL A 90 11.35 -4.06 -5.39
CA VAL A 90 10.19 -3.17 -5.33
C VAL A 90 9.48 -3.20 -6.67
N ASN A 91 8.20 -3.58 -6.66
CA ASN A 91 7.40 -3.59 -7.86
C ASN A 91 6.55 -2.33 -7.96
N PHE A 92 6.54 -1.76 -9.16
CA PHE A 92 5.84 -0.53 -9.48
C PHE A 92 4.90 -0.80 -10.65
N VAL A 93 3.67 -0.30 -10.55
CA VAL A 93 2.68 -0.34 -11.62
C VAL A 93 2.31 1.09 -12.00
N SER A 94 2.25 1.39 -13.30
CA SER A 94 1.77 2.69 -13.72
C SER A 94 0.29 2.79 -13.42
N GLU A 95 -0.12 3.94 -12.95
CA GLU A 95 -1.50 4.32 -12.71
C GLU A 95 -2.50 3.85 -13.77
N ASP A 96 -2.26 4.18 -15.04
CA ASP A 96 -3.19 3.84 -16.12
C ASP A 96 -3.40 2.34 -16.26
N LEU A 97 -2.33 1.56 -16.03
CA LEU A 97 -2.40 0.10 -16.04
C LEU A 97 -3.20 -0.40 -14.83
N ALA A 98 -2.95 0.13 -13.63
CA ALA A 98 -3.70 -0.25 -12.44
C ALA A 98 -5.20 0.09 -12.57
N THR A 99 -5.55 1.24 -13.14
CA THR A 99 -6.94 1.64 -13.39
C THR A 99 -7.58 0.75 -14.45
N ASN A 100 -6.88 0.47 -15.54
CA ASN A 100 -7.39 -0.43 -16.58
C ASN A 100 -7.62 -1.84 -16.03
N GLU A 101 -6.68 -2.38 -15.25
CA GLU A 101 -6.84 -3.67 -14.57
C GLU A 101 -8.03 -3.68 -13.61
N LEU A 102 -8.22 -2.60 -12.83
CA LEU A 102 -9.35 -2.47 -11.93
C LEU A 102 -10.70 -2.47 -12.68
N ILE A 103 -10.78 -1.72 -13.79
CA ILE A 103 -11.99 -1.67 -14.64
C ILE A 103 -12.29 -3.05 -15.22
N VAL A 104 -11.28 -3.77 -15.69
CA VAL A 104 -11.46 -5.13 -16.26
C VAL A 104 -11.84 -6.16 -15.18
N THR A 105 -11.41 -5.95 -13.94
CA THR A 105 -11.68 -6.86 -12.82
C THR A 105 -13.09 -6.67 -12.23
N THR A 106 -13.74 -5.54 -12.51
CA THR A 106 -15.08 -5.18 -12.00
C THR A 106 -16.17 -5.78 -12.89
#